data_AF-A0A3B9PN06-F1
#
_entry.id   AF-A0A3B9PN06-F1
#
_cell.length_a   1.000
_cell.length_b   1.000
_cell.length_c   1.000
_cell.angle_alpha   90.00
_cell.angle_beta   90.00
_cell.angle_gamma   90.00
#
_symmetry.space_group_name_H-M   'P 1'
#
loop_
_entity.id
_entity.type
_entity.pdbx_description
1 polymer ?
#
loop_
_entity_poly.entity_id
_entity_poly.type
_entity_poly.pdbx_seq_one_letter_code
_entity_poly.pdbx_strand_id
1 'polypeptide(L)' 'KGLLNVAGDPLPRVLQCVQHSVYPTTSLEAWPDAPPYDDRRSRLVFIVRNLAEDEVVSILGSFTGQVPNTGA' A
#
# COMPACT_ATOMS: atom_id res chain seq x y z
N LYS A 1 -0.29 6.84 -1.10
CA LYS A 1 -1.08 6.54 0.14
C LYS A 1 -1.60 5.11 0.06
N GLY A 2 -1.93 4.47 1.17
CA GLY A 2 -2.57 3.15 1.13
C GLY A 2 -2.60 2.41 2.47
N LEU A 3 -3.15 1.20 2.42
CA LEU A 3 -3.27 0.27 3.53
C LEU A 3 -2.18 -0.81 3.39
N LEU A 4 -1.50 -1.15 4.48
CA LEU A 4 -0.41 -2.10 4.50
C LEU A 4 -0.72 -3.25 5.45
N ASN A 5 -0.56 -4.47 4.93
CA ASN A 5 -0.36 -5.68 5.74
C ASN A 5 1.13 -5.83 6.01
N VAL A 6 1.55 -5.56 7.25
CA VAL A 6 2.95 -5.61 7.66
C VAL A 6 3.24 -6.96 8.32
N ALA A 7 4.29 -7.64 7.88
CA ALA A 7 4.69 -8.91 8.47
C ALA A 7 4.97 -8.75 9.97
N GLY A 8 4.29 -9.56 10.79
CA GLY A 8 4.40 -9.50 12.25
C GLY A 8 3.48 -8.48 12.94
N ASP A 9 2.73 -7.67 12.19
CA ASP A 9 1.71 -6.78 12.74
C ASP A 9 0.31 -7.37 12.49
N PRO A 10 -0.49 -7.65 13.54
CA PRO A 10 -1.85 -8.16 13.35
C PRO A 10 -2.81 -7.09 12.80
N LEU A 11 -2.50 -5.80 12.96
CA LEU A 11 -3.36 -4.69 12.59
C LEU A 11 -2.90 -4.04 11.28
N PRO A 12 -3.82 -3.52 10.46
CA PRO A 12 -3.44 -2.85 9.24
C PRO A 12 -2.83 -1.47 9.53
N ARG A 13 -1.80 -1.09 8.77
CA ARG A 13 -1.20 0.24 8.85
C ARG A 13 -1.60 1.13 7.68
N VAL A 14 -1.94 2.38 7.98
CA VAL A 14 -2.20 3.41 6.98
C VAL A 14 -0.93 4.20 6.70
N LEU A 15 -0.56 4.25 5.42
CA LEU A 15 0.54 5.06 4.91
C LEU A 15 -0.01 6.25 4.13
N GLN A 16 0.40 7.46 4.52
CA GLN A 16 0.11 8.66 3.77
C GLN A 16 1.41 9.42 3.48
N CYS A 17 1.65 9.66 2.19
CA CYS A 17 2.79 10.41 1.71
C CYS A 17 2.29 11.47 0.73
N VAL A 18 2.77 12.70 0.89
CA VAL A 18 2.51 13.81 -0.02
C VAL A 18 3.87 14.36 -0.44
N GLN A 19 4.21 14.18 -1.72
CA GLN A 19 5.53 14.53 -2.25
C GLN A 19 6.65 13.90 -1.40
N HIS A 20 7.48 14.72 -0.75
CA HIS A 20 8.59 14.30 0.09
C HIS A 20 8.20 14.05 1.56
N SER A 21 6.98 14.40 1.95
CA SER A 21 6.51 14.29 3.33
C SER A 21 5.82 12.95 3.55
N VAL A 22 6.35 12.17 4.49
CA VAL A 22 5.71 10.97 5.01
C VAL A 22 5.03 11.33 6.32
N TYR A 23 3.71 11.23 6.37
CA TYR A 23 2.97 11.39 7.62
C TYR A 23 3.23 10.16 8.51
N PRO A 24 3.19 10.32 9.84
CA PRO A 24 3.29 9.19 10.77
C PRO A 24 2.33 8.08 10.36
N THR A 25 2.85 6.85 10.28
CA THR A 25 2.02 5.69 10.00
C THR A 25 1.14 5.41 11.21
N THR A 26 -0.17 5.30 10.98
CA THR A 26 -1.15 4.98 12.03
C THR A 26 -1.69 3.58 11.81
N SER A 27 -1.80 2.79 12.87
CA SER A 27 -2.51 1.51 12.85
C SER A 27 -4.01 1.73 13.02
N LEU A 28 -4.84 1.02 12.27
CA LEU A 28 -6.27 0.96 12.55
C LEU A 28 -6.55 -0.03 13.68
N GLU A 29 -7.69 0.13 14.34
CA GLU A 29 -8.13 -0.76 15.43
C GLU A 29 -8.40 -2.20 14.97
N ALA A 30 -8.83 -2.37 13.71
CA ALA A 30 -9.08 -3.66 13.09
C ALA A 30 -8.97 -3.59 11.56
N TRP A 31 -8.87 -4.76 10.93
CA TRP A 31 -9.07 -4.89 9.49
C TRP A 31 -10.53 -4.63 9.13
N PRO A 32 -10.83 -3.93 8.02
CA PRO A 32 -12.22 -3.76 7.59
C PRO A 32 -12.84 -5.09 7.17
N ASP A 33 -14.07 -5.35 7.59
CA ASP A 33 -14.80 -6.58 7.22
C ASP A 33 -15.53 -6.50 5.87
N ALA A 34 -15.53 -5.32 5.24
CA ALA A 34 -16.23 -5.07 3.98
C ALA A 34 -15.28 -5.19 2.77
N PRO A 35 -15.72 -5.82 1.66
CA PRO A 35 -14.98 -5.81 0.40
C PRO A 35 -14.72 -4.38 -0.10
N PRO A 36 -13.56 -4.10 -0.72
CA PRO A 36 -12.48 -5.03 -1.08
C PRO A 36 -11.40 -5.22 0.02
N TYR A 37 -11.61 -4.82 1.27
CA TYR A 37 -10.54 -4.79 2.29
C TYR A 37 -10.59 -5.97 3.29
N ASP A 38 -11.53 -6.88 3.11
CA ASP A 38 -11.74 -8.11 3.90
C ASP A 38 -10.64 -9.18 3.68
N ASP A 39 -9.84 -9.03 2.62
CA ASP A 39 -8.80 -9.98 2.21
C ASP A 39 -7.44 -9.81 2.92
N ARG A 40 -7.34 -8.83 3.83
CA ARG A 40 -6.12 -8.46 4.54
C ARG A 40 -4.92 -8.23 3.62
N ARG A 41 -5.12 -7.67 2.43
CA ARG A 41 -4.04 -7.34 1.50
C ARG A 41 -3.63 -5.87 1.56
N SER A 42 -2.35 -5.64 1.27
CA SER A 42 -1.84 -4.29 1.06
C SER A 42 -2.43 -3.70 -0.22
N ARG A 43 -2.92 -2.46 -0.14
CA ARG A 43 -3.52 -1.73 -1.27
C ARG A 43 -2.97 -0.32 -1.27
N LEU A 44 -2.26 0.03 -2.34
CA LEU A 44 -1.55 1.30 -2.49
C LEU A 44 -2.08 2.06 -3.70
N VAL A 45 -2.13 3.38 -3.59
CA VAL A 45 -2.36 4.29 -4.71
C VAL A 45 -1.23 5.30 -4.80
N PHE A 46 -0.64 5.35 -5.99
CA PHE A 46 0.38 6.31 -6.39
C PHE A 46 -0.27 7.33 -7.31
N ILE A 47 -0.15 8.61 -6.97
CA ILE A 47 -0.60 9.72 -7.79
C ILE A 47 0.66 10.45 -8.22
N VAL A 48 1.01 10.31 -9.49
CA VAL A 48 2.30 10.72 -10.05
C VAL A 48 2.09 11.42 -11.39
N ARG A 49 3.11 12.16 -11.85
CA ARG A 49 3.11 12.81 -13.16
C ARG A 49 4.41 12.44 -13.87
N ASN A 50 4.31 11.99 -15.11
CA ASN A 50 5.45 11.55 -15.93
C ASN A 50 6.27 10.41 -15.31
N LEU A 51 5.62 9.52 -14.55
CA LEU A 51 6.21 8.29 -14.05
C LEU A 51 5.43 7.11 -14.62
N ALA A 52 6.14 6.16 -15.21
CA ALA A 52 5.52 5.00 -15.82
C ALA A 52 5.10 3.98 -14.75
N GLU A 53 4.01 3.28 -15.02
CA GLU A 53 3.44 2.34 -14.04
C GLU A 53 4.36 1.15 -13.78
N ASP A 54 4.99 0.63 -14.83
CA ASP A 54 5.96 -0.47 -14.77
C ASP A 54 7.15 -0.15 -13.88
N GLU A 55 7.62 1.10 -13.87
CA GLU A 55 8.66 1.57 -12.96
C GLU A 55 8.21 1.48 -11.50
N VAL A 56 6.98 1.91 -11.19
CA VAL A 56 6.40 1.81 -9.84
C VAL A 56 6.23 0.34 -9.42
N VAL A 57 5.72 -0.50 -10.32
CA VAL A 57 5.51 -1.93 -10.09
C VAL A 57 6.84 -2.64 -9.84
N SER A 58 7.87 -2.33 -10.63
CA SER A 58 9.22 -2.88 -10.50
C SER A 58 9.86 -2.51 -9.15
N ILE A 59 9.84 -1.23 -8.80
CA ILE A 59 10.41 -0.73 -7.54
C ILE A 59 9.67 -1.37 -6.35
N LEU A 60 8.34 -1.33 -6.33
CA LEU A 60 7.55 -1.89 -5.24
C LEU A 60 7.73 -3.42 -5.14
N GLY A 61 7.80 -4.10 -6.28
CA GLY A 61 8.02 -5.54 -6.30
C GLY A 61 9.40 -5.94 -5.79
N SER A 62 10.43 -5.12 -6.04
CA SER A 62 11.77 -5.36 -5.50
C SER A 62 11.82 -5.27 -3.96
N PHE A 63 11.04 -4.37 -3.35
CA PHE A 63 10.99 -4.21 -1.89
C PHE A 63 10.13 -5.27 -1.19
N THR A 64 9.07 -5.72 -1.85
CA THR A 64 8.09 -6.65 -1.27
C THR A 64 8.37 -8.11 -1.62
N GLY A 65 9.18 -8.38 -2.64
CA GLY A 65 9.37 -9.71 -3.20
C GLY A 65 8.12 -10.27 -3.89
N GLN A 66 7.13 -9.42 -4.19
CA GLN A 66 5.87 -9.80 -4.83
C GLN A 66 5.67 -8.97 -6.10
N VAL A 67 5.03 -9.52 -7.13
CA VAL A 67 4.61 -8.70 -8.28
C VAL A 67 3.29 -8.01 -7.91
N PRO A 68 3.24 -6.66 -7.81
CA PRO A 68 2.01 -5.94 -7.54
C PRO A 68 0.96 -6.23 -8.63
N ASN A 69 -0.27 -6.51 -8.22
CA ASN A 69 -1.37 -6.62 -9.16
C ASN A 69 -1.91 -5.21 -9.44
N THR A 70 -1.71 -4.69 -10.64
CA THR A 70 -2.38 -3.48 -11.08
C THR A 70 -3.84 -3.81 -11.35
N GLY A 71 -4.78 -3.19 -10.63
CA GLY A 71 -6.21 -3.31 -10.94
C GLY A 71 -6.46 -2.79 -12.36
N ALA A 72 -6.94 -3.67 -13.23
CA ALA A 72 -7.46 -3.31 -14.55
C ALA A 72 -8.84 -2.64 -14.44
#